data_AF-A0A436D4V6-F1
#
_entry.id   AF-A0A436D4V6-F1
#
_cell.length_a   1.000
_cell.length_b   1.000
_cell.length_c   1.000
_cell.angle_alpha   90.00
_cell.angle_beta   90.00
_cell.angle_gamma   90.00
#
_symmetry.space_group_name_H-M   'P 1'
#
loop_
_entity.id
_entity.type
_entity.pdbx_description
1 polymer ?
#
loop_
_entity_poly.entity_id
_entity_poly.type
_entity_poly.pdbx_seq_one_letter_code
_entity_poly.pdbx_strand_id
1 'polypeptide(L)'
;TRPHLLTEVLTDLSEGTPPSGPNIWELTRYAVAPGFRDGRRGVSTVGTELIAGFVEWGLKRGVDKVIIEFEPMWVLRALQLHFLATPLGYQRTYGNQQVVATLLTFNEHTLDVVRSRRNHFAPVLARGYPDMLGQRRAS
;
A
#
# COMPACT_ATOMS: atom_id res chain seq x y z
N THR A 1 -13.92 6.18 10.48
CA THR A 1 -12.99 5.05 10.28
C THR A 1 -12.82 4.33 11.60
N ARG A 2 -12.43 3.04 11.59
CA ARG A 2 -12.14 2.27 12.81
C ARG A 2 -10.65 2.42 13.19
N PRO A 3 -10.26 2.13 14.44
CA PRO A 3 -8.86 2.05 14.86
C PRO A 3 -7.99 1.20 13.91
N HIS A 4 -6.78 1.66 13.60
CA HIS A 4 -5.82 0.99 12.71
C HIS A 4 -4.37 1.25 13.15
N LEU A 5 -3.36 0.69 12.47
CA LEU A 5 -1.98 0.63 12.95
C LEU A 5 -1.41 2.03 13.26
N LEU A 6 -1.58 2.98 12.34
CA LEU A 6 -1.13 4.36 12.51
C LEU A 6 -1.82 5.07 13.68
N THR A 7 -3.09 4.81 13.95
CA THR A 7 -3.85 5.53 15.00
C THR A 7 -3.71 4.93 16.39
N GLU A 8 -3.35 3.64 16.50
CA GLU A 8 -3.30 2.94 17.80
C GLU A 8 -1.88 2.55 18.24
N VAL A 9 -0.98 2.29 17.29
CA VAL A 9 0.32 1.67 17.59
C VAL A 9 1.49 2.58 17.17
N LEU A 10 1.44 3.12 15.96
CA LEU A 10 2.53 3.93 15.39
C LEU A 10 2.17 5.42 15.35
N THR A 11 1.51 5.90 16.40
CA THR A 11 0.92 7.25 16.47
C THR A 11 1.94 8.37 16.32
N ASP A 12 3.18 8.13 16.71
CA ASP A 12 4.31 9.07 16.66
C ASP A 12 4.92 9.26 15.26
N LEU A 13 4.39 8.56 14.24
CA LEU A 13 4.72 8.76 12.81
C LEU A 13 3.84 9.81 12.11
N SER A 14 2.76 10.29 12.73
CA SER A 14 1.86 11.28 12.15
C SER A 14 2.00 12.62 12.86
N GLU A 15 2.30 13.67 12.10
CA GLU A 15 2.26 15.04 12.58
C GLU A 15 0.83 15.56 12.45
N GLY A 16 0.10 15.55 13.58
CA GLY A 16 -1.30 15.94 13.63
C GLY A 16 -2.27 14.78 13.38
N THR A 17 -3.50 15.12 12.98
CA THR A 17 -4.57 14.12 12.79
C THR A 17 -4.34 13.29 11.53
N PRO A 18 -4.20 11.95 11.63
CA PRO A 18 -4.04 11.10 10.46
C PRO A 18 -5.21 11.24 9.48
N PRO A 19 -4.96 11.15 8.16
CA PRO A 19 -6.02 11.23 7.16
C PRO A 19 -7.00 10.07 7.31
N SER A 20 -8.29 10.38 7.16
CA SER A 20 -9.39 9.45 7.38
C SER A 20 -10.51 9.71 6.39
N GLY A 21 -11.05 8.66 5.79
CA GLY A 21 -12.14 8.78 4.81
C GLY A 21 -12.57 7.42 4.27
N PRO A 22 -13.73 7.33 3.61
CA PRO A 22 -14.23 6.08 3.02
C PRO A 22 -13.37 5.57 1.85
N ASN A 23 -12.62 6.47 1.20
CA ASN A 23 -11.72 6.21 0.08
C ASN A 23 -10.25 6.05 0.50
N ILE A 24 -9.96 6.04 1.81
CA ILE A 24 -8.60 5.91 2.36
C ILE A 24 -8.54 4.61 3.17
N TRP A 25 -7.56 3.76 2.85
CA TRP A 25 -7.34 2.49 3.53
C TRP A 25 -5.91 2.36 4.03
N GLU A 26 -5.68 1.58 5.09
CA GLU A 26 -4.33 1.27 5.55
C GLU A 26 -3.90 -0.08 4.97
N LEU A 27 -2.77 -0.11 4.24
CA LEU A 27 -2.22 -1.33 3.66
C LEU A 27 -1.08 -1.83 4.54
N THR A 28 -1.32 -2.93 5.24
CA THR A 28 -0.30 -3.58 6.08
C THR A 28 0.08 -4.95 5.52
N ARG A 29 1.17 -5.54 6.04
CA ARG A 29 1.59 -6.93 5.77
C ARG A 29 1.88 -7.25 4.30
N TYR A 30 2.32 -6.26 3.53
CA TYR A 30 2.92 -6.52 2.21
C TYR A 30 4.13 -7.46 2.37
N ALA A 31 4.08 -8.63 1.72
CA ALA A 31 5.12 -9.63 1.83
C ALA A 31 5.23 -10.48 0.56
N VAL A 32 6.45 -10.85 0.20
CA VAL A 32 6.75 -11.81 -0.86
C VAL A 32 7.56 -12.95 -0.25
N ALA A 33 7.15 -14.20 -0.50
CA ALA A 33 7.86 -15.36 0.00
C ALA A 33 9.29 -15.45 -0.59
N PRO A 34 10.29 -15.95 0.16
CA PRO A 34 11.70 -15.88 -0.25
C PRO A 34 12.00 -16.42 -1.66
N GLY A 35 11.36 -17.52 -2.06
CA GLY A 35 11.55 -18.13 -3.40
C GLY A 35 11.03 -17.30 -4.58
N PHE A 36 10.29 -16.21 -4.30
CA PHE A 36 9.67 -15.33 -5.30
C PHE A 36 10.25 -13.92 -5.29
N ARG A 37 11.34 -13.70 -4.54
CA ARG A 37 12.02 -12.40 -4.47
C ARG A 37 13.09 -12.32 -5.57
N ASP A 38 12.83 -11.52 -6.61
CA ASP A 38 13.80 -11.27 -7.67
C ASP A 38 14.91 -10.32 -7.21
N GLY A 39 16.00 -10.88 -6.65
CA GLY A 39 17.27 -10.17 -6.42
C GLY A 39 17.24 -8.93 -5.52
N ARG A 40 18.41 -8.32 -5.30
CA ARG A 40 18.62 -7.31 -4.24
C ARG A 40 18.17 -5.88 -4.57
N ARG A 41 17.82 -5.55 -5.83
CA ARG A 41 17.61 -4.16 -6.28
C ARG A 41 16.31 -3.99 -7.05
N GLY A 42 15.20 -3.84 -6.33
CA GLY A 42 13.91 -3.48 -6.93
C GLY A 42 12.71 -4.03 -6.18
N VAL A 43 11.52 -3.74 -6.71
CA VAL A 43 10.30 -4.49 -6.38
C VAL A 43 10.34 -5.76 -7.23
N SER A 44 10.30 -6.94 -6.61
CA SER A 44 10.22 -8.23 -7.31
C SER A 44 9.01 -8.29 -8.24
N THR A 45 9.02 -9.16 -9.25
CA THR A 45 7.88 -9.38 -10.17
C THR A 45 6.61 -9.68 -9.40
N VAL A 46 6.65 -10.64 -8.46
CA VAL A 46 5.52 -10.99 -7.59
C VAL A 46 5.11 -9.81 -6.70
N GLY A 47 6.08 -9.06 -6.19
CA GLY A 47 5.79 -7.83 -5.45
C GLY A 47 5.01 -6.80 -6.28
N THR A 48 5.35 -6.64 -7.55
CA THR A 48 4.67 -5.73 -8.46
C THR A 48 3.24 -6.20 -8.77
N GLU A 49 2.99 -7.52 -8.77
CA GLU A 49 1.64 -8.08 -8.84
C GLU A 49 0.79 -7.75 -7.61
N LEU A 50 1.37 -7.82 -6.42
CA LEU A 50 0.68 -7.40 -5.20
C LEU A 50 0.31 -5.91 -5.24
N ILE A 51 1.19 -5.07 -5.79
CA ILE A 51 0.92 -3.64 -5.99
C ILE A 51 -0.22 -3.45 -6.99
N ALA A 52 -0.16 -4.12 -8.14
CA ALA A 52 -1.24 -4.09 -9.13
C ALA A 52 -2.58 -4.50 -8.51
N GLY A 53 -2.57 -5.53 -7.67
CA GLY A 53 -3.78 -6.06 -7.04
C GLY A 53 -4.49 -5.06 -6.15
N PHE A 54 -3.76 -4.36 -5.26
CA PHE A 54 -4.41 -3.39 -4.39
C PHE A 54 -4.85 -2.13 -5.15
N VAL A 55 -4.12 -1.71 -6.19
CA VAL A 55 -4.51 -0.58 -7.05
C VAL A 55 -5.77 -0.93 -7.84
N GLU A 56 -5.80 -2.08 -8.52
CA GLU A 56 -6.98 -2.58 -9.25
C GLU A 56 -8.21 -2.70 -8.34
N TRP A 57 -8.00 -3.22 -7.13
CA TRP A 57 -9.08 -3.34 -6.16
C TRP A 57 -9.58 -1.97 -5.73
N GLY A 58 -8.66 -1.04 -5.46
CA GLY A 58 -8.99 0.28 -4.98
C GLY A 58 -9.82 1.06 -5.99
N LEU A 59 -9.35 1.12 -7.25
CA LEU A 59 -10.04 1.82 -8.33
C LEU A 59 -11.47 1.29 -8.52
N LYS A 60 -11.66 -0.03 -8.46
CA LYS A 60 -13.00 -0.65 -8.57
C LYS A 60 -13.91 -0.40 -7.36
N ARG A 61 -13.35 -0.06 -6.19
CA ARG A 61 -14.09 0.18 -4.94
C ARG A 61 -14.24 1.65 -4.57
N GLY A 62 -13.72 2.57 -5.39
CA GLY A 62 -13.68 4.00 -5.06
C GLY A 62 -12.67 4.34 -3.95
N VAL A 63 -11.63 3.52 -3.80
CA VAL A 63 -10.48 3.77 -2.92
C VAL A 63 -9.32 4.21 -3.79
N ASP A 64 -8.86 5.43 -3.59
CA ASP A 64 -7.79 6.04 -4.40
C ASP A 64 -6.57 6.42 -3.55
N LYS A 65 -6.59 6.08 -2.25
CA LYS A 65 -5.58 6.43 -1.26
C LYS A 65 -5.28 5.27 -0.34
N VAL A 66 -4.01 5.02 -0.08
CA VAL A 66 -3.55 4.08 0.93
C VAL A 66 -2.54 4.72 1.88
N ILE A 67 -2.70 4.48 3.17
CA ILE A 67 -1.69 4.77 4.19
C ILE A 67 -0.79 3.54 4.31
N ILE A 68 0.52 3.76 4.35
CA ILE A 68 1.50 2.70 4.58
C ILE A 68 2.64 3.21 5.47
N GLU A 69 3.01 2.39 6.45
CA GLU A 69 4.20 2.55 7.30
C GLU A 69 5.29 1.60 6.79
N PHE A 70 6.32 2.14 6.14
CA PHE A 70 7.39 1.35 5.54
C PHE A 70 8.75 2.03 5.67
N GLU A 71 9.82 1.35 5.24
CA GLU A 71 11.14 1.96 5.20
C GLU A 71 11.21 3.14 4.21
N PRO A 72 11.90 4.24 4.55
CA PRO A 72 11.94 5.46 3.73
C PRO A 72 12.28 5.26 2.25
N MET A 73 13.07 4.23 1.92
CA MET A 73 13.40 3.88 0.54
C MET A 73 12.15 3.57 -0.32
N TRP A 74 11.07 3.09 0.28
CA TRP A 74 9.81 2.82 -0.41
C TRP A 74 9.08 4.08 -0.87
N VAL A 75 9.32 5.25 -0.27
CA VAL A 75 8.78 6.54 -0.76
C VAL A 75 9.24 6.77 -2.20
N LEU A 76 10.54 6.63 -2.46
CA LEU A 76 11.09 6.82 -3.81
C LEU A 76 10.60 5.73 -4.78
N ARG A 77 10.42 4.49 -4.31
CA ARG A 77 9.85 3.41 -5.15
C ARG A 77 8.40 3.69 -5.52
N ALA A 78 7.60 4.24 -4.60
CA ALA A 78 6.23 4.63 -4.85
C ALA A 78 6.16 5.76 -5.90
N LEU A 79 7.03 6.78 -5.79
CA LEU A 79 7.13 7.84 -6.79
C LEU A 79 7.52 7.30 -8.18
N GLN A 80 8.46 6.36 -8.26
CA GLN A 80 8.81 5.68 -9.52
C GLN A 80 7.66 4.86 -10.12
N LEU A 81 6.68 4.48 -9.31
CA LEU A 81 5.46 3.80 -9.75
C LEU A 81 4.30 4.78 -9.98
N HIS A 82 4.58 6.09 -9.94
CA HIS A 82 3.60 7.16 -10.15
C HIS A 82 2.45 7.17 -9.12
N PHE A 83 2.76 6.74 -7.90
CA PHE A 83 1.97 7.15 -6.73
C PHE A 83 2.36 8.59 -6.37
N LEU A 84 1.38 9.40 -5.97
CA LEU A 84 1.68 10.63 -5.26
C LEU A 84 1.91 10.29 -3.79
N ALA A 85 3.13 10.51 -3.30
CA ALA A 85 3.51 10.20 -1.94
C ALA A 85 3.54 11.45 -1.06
N THR A 86 2.78 11.43 0.03
CA THR A 86 2.74 12.50 1.05
C THR A 86 3.13 11.91 2.40
N PRO A 87 4.36 12.17 2.89
CA PRO A 87 4.75 11.81 4.24
C PRO A 87 3.79 12.43 5.26
N LEU A 88 3.33 11.65 6.23
CA LEU A 88 2.41 12.10 7.27
C LEU A 88 3.13 12.67 8.49
N GLY A 89 4.44 12.44 8.58
CA GLY A 89 5.28 12.97 9.64
C GLY A 89 6.75 12.63 9.41
N TYR A 90 7.57 12.86 10.44
CA TYR A 90 8.98 12.50 10.40
C TYR A 90 9.19 10.99 10.49
N GLN A 91 10.23 10.50 9.84
CA GLN A 91 10.67 9.12 10.04
C GLN A 91 11.10 8.89 11.50
N ARG A 92 10.82 7.70 12.02
CA ARG A 92 11.23 7.24 13.35
C ARG A 92 11.99 5.92 13.24
N THR A 93 12.73 5.57 14.28
CA THR A 93 13.46 4.31 14.36
C THR A 93 12.78 3.38 15.35
N TYR A 94 12.39 2.19 14.90
CA TYR A 94 11.87 1.10 15.74
C TYR A 94 12.81 -0.09 15.66
N GLY A 95 13.51 -0.39 16.76
CA GLY A 95 14.59 -1.38 16.76
C GLY A 95 15.67 -1.00 15.74
N ASN A 96 15.89 -1.87 14.74
CA ASN A 96 16.89 -1.67 13.70
C ASN A 96 16.29 -1.14 12.38
N GLN A 97 15.01 -0.74 12.36
CA GLN A 97 14.33 -0.27 11.16
C GLN A 97 13.97 1.21 11.27
N GLN A 98 14.23 1.97 10.21
CA GLN A 98 13.64 3.28 10.01
C GLN A 98 12.28 3.12 9.33
N VAL A 99 11.28 3.83 9.83
CA VAL A 99 9.89 3.74 9.33
C VAL A 99 9.36 5.16 9.14
N VAL A 100 8.59 5.36 8.07
CA VAL A 100 7.84 6.59 7.81
C VAL A 100 6.41 6.24 7.42
N ALA A 101 5.43 6.90 8.01
CA ALA A 101 4.04 6.83 7.58
C ALA A 101 3.82 7.73 6.35
N THR A 102 3.27 7.17 5.28
CA THR A 102 3.07 7.89 4.02
C THR A 102 1.66 7.62 3.49
N LEU A 103 0.96 8.68 3.10
CA LEU A 103 -0.24 8.59 2.28
C LEU A 103 0.16 8.50 0.81
N LEU A 104 -0.20 7.41 0.15
CA LEU A 104 -0.03 7.22 -1.29
C LEU A 104 -1.37 7.41 -1.98
N THR A 105 -1.44 8.34 -2.94
CA THR A 105 -2.59 8.48 -3.84
C THR A 105 -2.28 7.81 -5.17
N PHE A 106 -3.26 7.12 -5.75
CA PHE A 106 -3.13 6.43 -7.03
C PHE A 106 -4.37 6.61 -7.90
N ASN A 107 -4.21 6.41 -9.20
CA ASN A 107 -5.27 6.49 -10.20
C ASN A 107 -5.01 5.45 -11.33
N GLU A 108 -5.81 5.51 -12.40
CA GLU A 108 -5.63 4.64 -13.57
C GLU A 108 -4.22 4.75 -14.19
N HIS A 109 -3.62 5.95 -14.21
CA HIS A 109 -2.27 6.13 -14.70
C HIS A 109 -1.22 5.42 -13.82
N THR A 110 -1.40 5.45 -12.49
CA THR A 110 -0.58 4.64 -11.57
C THR A 110 -0.67 3.15 -11.93
N LEU A 111 -1.88 2.64 -12.21
CA LEU A 111 -2.08 1.24 -12.59
C LEU A 111 -1.36 0.90 -13.91
N ASP A 112 -1.45 1.78 -14.91
CA ASP A 112 -0.78 1.60 -16.19
C ASP A 112 0.75 1.53 -16.05
N VAL A 113 1.34 2.38 -15.20
CA VAL A 113 2.78 2.36 -14.91
C VAL A 113 3.18 1.07 -14.19
N VAL A 114 2.39 0.63 -13.20
CA VAL A 114 2.62 -0.63 -12.49
C VAL A 114 2.59 -1.83 -13.45
N ARG A 115 1.58 -1.89 -14.34
CA ARG A 115 1.45 -2.96 -15.36
C ARG A 115 2.60 -2.93 -16.36
N SER A 116 3.01 -1.74 -16.79
CA SER A 116 4.13 -1.55 -17.70
C SER A 116 5.44 -2.04 -17.09
N ARG A 117 5.68 -1.76 -15.80
CA ARG A 117 6.87 -2.24 -15.09
C ARG A 117 6.91 -3.76 -14.92
N ARG A 118 5.75 -4.41 -14.84
CA ARG A 118 5.61 -5.88 -14.82
C ARG A 118 5.76 -6.51 -16.21
N ASN A 119 5.64 -5.71 -17.29
CA ASN A 119 5.46 -6.20 -18.65
C ASN A 119 4.31 -7.23 -18.78
N HIS A 120 3.25 -7.03 -18.00
CA HIS A 120 2.06 -7.89 -18.04
C HIS A 120 0.83 -7.08 -17.62
N PHE A 121 -0.16 -7.04 -18.52
CA PHE A 121 -1.28 -6.10 -18.47
C PHE A 121 -2.62 -6.74 -18.08
N ALA A 122 -2.67 -8.07 -17.93
CA ALA A 122 -3.88 -8.74 -17.48
C ALA A 122 -4.15 -8.40 -16.00
N PRO A 123 -5.43 -8.26 -15.60
CA PRO A 123 -5.80 -8.11 -14.20
C PRO A 123 -5.25 -9.23 -13.34
N VAL A 124 -4.79 -8.89 -12.14
CA VAL A 124 -4.29 -9.88 -11.16
C VAL A 124 -5.37 -10.32 -10.19
N LEU A 125 -6.47 -9.57 -10.10
CA LEU A 125 -7.64 -9.96 -9.31
C LEU A 125 -8.43 -11.07 -10.01
N ALA A 126 -8.65 -12.18 -9.31
CA ALA A 126 -9.52 -13.25 -9.77
C ALA A 126 -10.96 -12.75 -9.98
N ARG A 127 -11.65 -13.30 -10.99
CA ARG A 127 -13.09 -13.05 -11.20
C ARG A 127 -13.86 -13.77 -10.10
N GLY A 128 -14.44 -13.01 -9.19
CA GLY A 128 -15.13 -13.51 -8.00
C GLY A 128 -14.47 -12.93 -6.77
N TYR A 129 -15.06 -11.87 -6.23
CA TYR A 129 -14.82 -11.58 -4.82
C TYR A 129 -15.47 -12.71 -4.05
N PRO A 130 -14.88 -13.22 -2.95
CA PRO A 130 -15.74 -13.82 -1.95
C PRO A 130 -16.81 -12.76 -1.64
N ASP A 131 -18.08 -13.07 -1.93
CA ASP A 131 -19.21 -12.38 -1.31
C ASP A 131 -18.81 -12.22 0.13
N MET A 132 -18.79 -10.98 0.64
CA MET A 132 -18.25 -10.64 1.96
C MET A 132 -18.72 -11.68 2.99
N LEU A 133 -17.93 -12.75 3.16
CA LEU A 133 -18.20 -13.82 4.09
C LEU A 133 -18.21 -13.11 5.41
N GLY A 134 -19.41 -13.04 5.99
CA GLY A 134 -19.86 -11.93 6.82
C GLY A 134 -18.73 -11.30 7.61
N GLN A 135 -18.55 -9.98 7.44
CA GLN A 135 -17.80 -9.19 8.39
C GLN A 135 -18.37 -9.51 9.78
N ARG A 136 -17.78 -10.49 10.47
CA ARG A 136 -17.91 -10.61 11.92
C ARG A 136 -17.37 -9.29 12.40
N ARG A 137 -18.28 -8.45 12.89
CA ARG A 137 -17.92 -7.29 13.69
C ARG A 137 -16.95 -7.81 14.72
N ALA A 138 -15.69 -7.38 14.64
CA ALA A 138 -14.78 -7.57 15.75
C ALA A 138 -15.45 -6.87 16.94
N SER A 139 -15.78 -7.70 17.94
CA SER A 139 -16.28 -7.30 19.26
C SER A 139 -15.26 -6.44 19.97
#